data_AF-A0A1N6UZ53-F1
#
_entry.id   AF-A0A1N6UZ53-F1
#
_cell.length_a   1.000
_cell.length_b   1.000
_cell.length_c   1.000
_cell.angle_alpha   90.00
_cell.angle_beta   90.00
_cell.angle_gamma   90.00
#
_symmetry.space_group_name_H-M   'P 1'
#
loop_
_entity.id
_entity.type
_entity.pdbx_description
1 polymer ?
#
loop_
_entity_poly.entity_id
_entity_poly.type
_entity_poly.pdbx_seq_one_letter_code
_entity_poly.pdbx_strand_id
1 'polypeptide(L)'
;MSDNICTSNDDNEQAVLNYGFVIDGHLASLVGLINNNPGICIGITLTVGGTLISGELISGKEYFDNLATLLHRDDQVEDSIRNVLSDEMKWMSNRYSTPDINKTVYIHLKDAQHYSGVTPVPTRGGYWRGRLCDVSGFTIGSMSVIQN
;
A
#
# COMPACT_ATOMS: atom_id res chain seq x y z
N MET A 1 -2.26 15.70 21.75
CA MET A 1 -0.85 15.90 21.36
C MET A 1 -0.62 15.00 20.18
N SER A 2 -0.48 15.57 19.00
CA SER A 2 -0.15 14.85 17.77
C SER A 2 1.36 14.72 17.73
N ASP A 3 1.88 13.55 18.10
CA ASP A 3 3.29 13.27 18.03
C ASP A 3 3.67 13.25 16.54
N ASN A 4 4.46 14.25 16.15
CA ASN A 4 5.05 14.32 14.83
C ASN A 4 5.98 13.12 14.69
N ILE A 5 5.68 12.22 13.76
CA ILE A 5 6.58 11.13 13.36
C ILE A 5 7.68 11.76 12.49
N CYS A 6 8.57 12.52 13.13
CA CYS A 6 9.92 12.74 12.62
C CYS A 6 10.78 11.69 13.28
N THR A 7 10.85 10.50 12.69
CA THR A 7 11.66 9.39 13.22
C THR A 7 13.14 9.68 12.97
N SER A 8 13.79 10.32 13.93
CA SER A 8 15.24 10.27 14.01
C SER A 8 15.69 8.81 14.23
N ASN A 9 16.96 8.50 13.96
CA ASN A 9 17.49 7.16 14.24
C ASN A 9 17.35 6.78 15.71
N ASP A 10 17.42 7.75 16.63
CA ASP A 10 17.27 7.54 18.07
C ASP A 10 15.82 7.19 18.44
N ASP A 11 14.82 7.81 17.78
CA ASP A 11 13.40 7.48 17.96
C ASP A 11 13.08 6.07 17.44
N ASN A 12 13.77 5.63 16.37
CA ASN A 12 13.64 4.28 15.84
C ASN A 12 14.23 3.24 16.80
N GLU A 13 15.39 3.51 17.42
CA GLU A 13 15.97 2.61 18.43
C GLU A 13 15.03 2.44 19.63
N GLN A 14 14.41 3.52 20.11
CA GLN A 14 13.40 3.45 21.18
C GLN A 14 12.13 2.72 20.72
N ALA A 15 11.71 2.89 19.46
CA ALA A 15 10.56 2.18 18.91
C ALA A 15 10.82 0.66 18.81
N VAL A 16 12.03 0.23 18.44
CA VAL A 16 12.42 -1.20 18.48
C VAL A 16 12.24 -1.75 19.89
N LEU A 17 12.76 -1.05 20.89
CA LEU A 17 12.74 -1.49 22.28
C LEU A 17 11.32 -1.54 22.85
N ASN A 18 10.46 -0.59 22.46
CA ASN A 18 9.11 -0.45 23.02
C ASN A 18 8.03 -1.24 22.28
N TYR A 19 8.16 -1.42 20.96
CA TYR A 19 7.11 -1.98 20.11
C TYR A 19 7.52 -3.20 19.28
N GLY A 20 8.82 -3.53 19.24
CA GLY A 20 9.33 -4.70 18.52
C GLY A 20 9.35 -4.56 17.00
N PHE A 21 9.12 -3.35 16.46
CA PHE A 21 9.21 -3.06 15.02
C PHE A 21 9.65 -1.59 14.77
N VAL A 22 10.19 -1.33 13.59
CA VAL A 22 10.59 0.01 13.12
C VAL A 22 9.73 0.40 11.92
N ILE A 23 9.40 1.68 11.81
CA ILE A 23 8.81 2.25 10.59
C ILE A 23 9.86 3.14 9.94
N ASP A 24 10.23 2.83 8.70
CA ASP A 24 11.11 3.68 7.91
C ASP A 24 10.43 5.04 7.65
N GLY A 25 10.99 6.11 8.19
CA GLY A 25 10.42 7.45 8.13
C GLY A 25 10.35 8.02 6.71
N HIS A 26 11.30 7.65 5.84
CA HIS A 26 11.33 8.11 4.46
C HIS A 26 10.24 7.40 3.65
N LEU A 27 10.08 6.08 3.81
CA LEU A 27 8.97 5.34 3.22
C LEU A 27 7.62 5.87 3.72
N ALA A 28 7.47 6.11 5.02
CA ALA A 28 6.25 6.69 5.58
C ALA A 28 5.95 8.07 4.97
N SER A 29 6.96 8.92 4.80
CA SER A 29 6.83 10.23 4.15
C SER A 29 6.39 10.11 2.68
N LEU A 30 6.95 9.17 1.93
CA LEU A 30 6.56 8.90 0.54
C LEU A 30 5.10 8.45 0.42
N VAL A 31 4.67 7.50 1.26
CA VAL A 31 3.29 7.03 1.27
C VAL A 31 2.34 8.14 1.69
N GLY A 32 2.74 8.95 2.67
CA GLY A 32 2.02 10.15 3.08
C GLY A 32 1.85 11.17 1.96
N LEU A 33 2.92 11.43 1.19
CA LEU A 33 2.88 12.32 0.02
C LEU A 33 1.87 11.83 -1.02
N ILE A 34 1.90 10.54 -1.36
CA ILE A 34 1.00 9.94 -2.35
C ILE A 34 -0.46 9.94 -1.84
N ASN A 35 -0.69 9.64 -0.56
CA ASN A 35 -2.02 9.73 0.04
C ASN A 35 -2.64 11.14 -0.07
N ASN A 36 -1.82 12.19 0.02
CA ASN A 36 -2.25 13.59 -0.09
C ASN A 36 -2.40 14.09 -1.53
N ASN A 37 -1.93 13.34 -2.53
CA ASN A 37 -2.00 13.73 -3.93
C ASN A 37 -2.62 12.60 -4.79
N PRO A 38 -3.94 12.34 -4.67
CA PRO A 38 -4.61 11.33 -5.48
C PRO A 38 -4.40 11.58 -6.98
N GLY A 39 -4.18 10.50 -7.73
CA GLY A 39 -3.86 10.54 -9.17
C GLY A 39 -2.37 10.60 -9.50
N ILE A 40 -1.50 10.82 -8.51
CA ILE A 40 -0.05 10.58 -8.65
C ILE A 40 0.26 9.15 -8.21
N CYS A 41 1.12 8.48 -8.98
CA CYS A 41 1.64 7.17 -8.62
C CYS A 41 3.15 7.08 -8.84
N ILE A 42 3.80 6.16 -8.10
CA ILE A 42 5.24 5.92 -8.20
C ILE A 42 5.49 4.42 -8.22
N GLY A 43 6.24 3.92 -9.21
CA GLY A 43 6.69 2.53 -9.20
C GLY A 43 7.58 2.27 -7.98
N ILE A 44 7.28 1.23 -7.21
CA ILE A 44 8.04 0.86 -6.02
C ILE A 44 8.12 -0.65 -5.88
N THR A 45 9.26 -1.13 -5.38
CA THR A 45 9.46 -2.52 -4.98
C THR A 45 9.74 -2.59 -3.49
N LEU A 46 9.01 -3.42 -2.77
CA LEU A 46 9.07 -3.60 -1.33
C LEU A 46 9.64 -4.97 -0.99
N THR A 47 10.49 -5.04 0.02
CA THR A 47 10.91 -6.31 0.64
C THR A 47 10.04 -6.56 1.87
N VAL A 48 9.26 -7.63 1.84
CA VAL A 48 8.29 -7.98 2.91
C VAL A 48 8.40 -9.47 3.20
N GLY A 49 8.78 -9.81 4.44
CA GLY A 49 8.85 -11.21 4.89
C GLY A 49 9.73 -12.13 4.02
N GLY A 50 10.82 -11.60 3.44
CA GLY A 50 11.71 -12.35 2.55
C GLY A 50 11.22 -12.48 1.09
N THR A 51 10.12 -11.82 0.73
CA THR A 51 9.61 -11.75 -0.65
C THR A 51 9.68 -10.33 -1.19
N LEU A 52 9.71 -10.18 -2.52
CA LEU A 52 9.62 -8.88 -3.17
C LEU A 52 8.20 -8.65 -3.68
N ILE A 53 7.67 -7.45 -3.45
CA ILE A 53 6.36 -7.02 -3.93
C ILE A 53 6.57 -5.74 -4.73
N SER A 54 6.32 -5.78 -6.04
CA SER A 54 6.51 -4.63 -6.93
C SER A 54 5.17 -4.20 -7.52
N GLY A 55 4.94 -2.90 -7.59
CA GLY A 55 3.75 -2.31 -8.19
C GLY A 55 3.85 -0.79 -8.24
N GLU A 56 2.72 -0.12 -8.43
CA GLU A 56 2.62 1.33 -8.37
C GLU A 56 2.01 1.77 -7.04
N LEU A 57 2.76 2.56 -6.27
CA LEU A 57 2.28 3.22 -5.06
C LEU A 57 1.19 4.22 -5.42
N ILE A 58 0.01 4.02 -4.86
CA ILE A 58 -1.17 4.86 -5.06
C ILE A 58 -1.74 5.33 -3.72
N SER A 59 -2.59 6.35 -3.77
CA SER A 59 -3.29 6.82 -2.58
C SER A 59 -4.23 5.73 -2.05
N GLY A 60 -4.43 5.67 -0.73
CA GLY A 60 -5.43 4.77 -0.15
C GLY A 60 -6.84 5.05 -0.65
N LYS A 61 -7.15 6.32 -1.00
CA LYS A 61 -8.39 6.69 -1.68
C LYS A 61 -8.53 5.95 -3.01
N GLU A 62 -7.54 6.07 -3.88
CA GLU A 62 -7.51 5.41 -5.20
C GLU A 62 -7.61 3.89 -5.05
N TYR A 63 -6.91 3.31 -4.06
CA TYR A 63 -6.97 1.88 -3.77
C TYR A 63 -8.40 1.40 -3.48
N PHE A 64 -9.09 2.07 -2.57
CA PHE A 64 -10.45 1.68 -2.18
C PHE A 64 -11.49 2.02 -3.26
N ASP A 65 -11.35 3.14 -3.98
CA ASP A 65 -12.22 3.47 -5.12
C ASP A 65 -12.12 2.40 -6.23
N ASN A 66 -10.89 1.94 -6.50
CA ASN A 66 -10.65 0.90 -7.50
C ASN A 66 -11.14 -0.47 -7.04
N LEU A 67 -10.97 -0.84 -5.77
CA LEU A 67 -11.55 -2.08 -5.22
C LEU A 67 -13.08 -2.06 -5.29
N ALA A 68 -13.72 -0.94 -4.94
CA ALA A 68 -15.17 -0.79 -5.06
C ALA A 68 -15.66 -1.03 -6.49
N THR A 69 -14.91 -0.51 -7.47
CA THR A 69 -15.19 -0.69 -8.90
C THR A 69 -14.96 -2.13 -9.36
N LEU A 70 -13.89 -2.77 -8.92
CA LEU A 70 -13.56 -4.16 -9.24
C LEU A 70 -14.65 -5.11 -8.73
N LEU A 71 -15.02 -5.00 -7.45
CA LEU A 71 -16.03 -5.85 -6.82
C LEU A 71 -17.43 -5.61 -7.40
N HIS A 72 -17.74 -4.37 -7.78
CA HIS A 72 -19.00 -4.08 -8.46
C HIS A 72 -19.08 -4.72 -9.85
N ARG A 73 -17.95 -5.02 -10.51
CA ARG A 73 -17.92 -5.63 -11.85
C ARG A 73 -17.79 -7.15 -11.85
N ASP A 74 -17.56 -7.76 -10.69
CA ASP A 74 -17.38 -9.21 -10.58
C ASP A 74 -18.73 -9.93 -10.71
N ASP A 75 -19.00 -10.52 -11.87
CA ASP A 75 -20.26 -11.20 -12.20
C ASP A 75 -20.37 -12.60 -11.57
N GLN A 76 -19.31 -13.10 -10.93
CA GLN A 76 -19.30 -14.40 -10.26
C GLN A 76 -19.88 -14.33 -8.83
N VAL A 77 -20.06 -13.12 -8.30
CA VAL A 77 -20.58 -12.88 -6.95
C VAL A 77 -22.06 -12.47 -7.05
N GLU A 78 -22.89 -12.89 -6.10
CA GLU A 78 -24.30 -12.48 -6.05
C GLU A 78 -24.45 -10.95 -5.92
N ASP A 79 -25.39 -10.34 -6.64
CA ASP A 79 -25.60 -8.89 -6.67
C ASP A 79 -25.75 -8.24 -5.29
N SER A 80 -26.43 -8.92 -4.36
CA SER A 80 -26.60 -8.44 -2.98
C SER A 80 -25.26 -8.31 -2.26
N ILE A 81 -24.37 -9.30 -2.41
CA ILE A 81 -23.04 -9.34 -1.81
C ILE A 81 -22.10 -8.34 -2.51
N ARG A 82 -22.16 -8.23 -3.84
CA ARG A 82 -21.39 -7.25 -4.64
C ARG A 82 -21.63 -5.82 -4.18
N ASN A 83 -22.89 -5.47 -3.95
CA ASN A 83 -23.27 -4.13 -3.50
C ASN A 83 -22.76 -3.82 -2.09
N VAL A 84 -22.93 -4.75 -1.15
CA VAL A 84 -22.42 -4.59 0.22
C VAL A 84 -20.90 -4.38 0.22
N LEU A 85 -20.16 -5.22 -0.51
CA LEU A 85 -18.71 -5.10 -0.59
C LEU A 85 -18.26 -3.81 -1.28
N SER A 86 -18.90 -3.41 -2.37
CA SER A 86 -18.60 -2.16 -3.07
C SER A 86 -18.84 -0.93 -2.17
N ASP A 87 -19.93 -0.92 -1.41
CA ASP A 87 -20.26 0.19 -0.51
C ASP A 87 -19.34 0.25 0.72
N GLU A 88 -18.90 -0.89 1.24
CA GLU A 88 -17.86 -0.94 2.27
C GLU A 88 -16.55 -0.31 1.76
N MET A 89 -16.13 -0.65 0.53
CA MET A 89 -14.92 -0.06 -0.07
C MET A 89 -15.07 1.45 -0.28
N LYS A 90 -16.24 1.94 -0.73
CA LYS A 90 -16.50 3.39 -0.83
C LYS A 90 -16.43 4.07 0.54
N TRP A 91 -16.98 3.44 1.59
CA TRP A 91 -16.88 3.95 2.96
C TRP A 91 -15.43 4.06 3.41
N MET A 92 -14.61 3.05 3.12
CA MET A 92 -13.16 3.07 3.40
C MET A 92 -12.44 4.16 2.61
N SER A 93 -12.76 4.36 1.33
CA SER A 93 -12.23 5.44 0.49
C SER A 93 -12.50 6.82 1.09
N ASN A 94 -13.71 7.05 1.61
CA ASN A 94 -14.08 8.33 2.23
C ASN A 94 -13.23 8.66 3.48
N ARG A 95 -12.66 7.66 4.15
CA ARG A 95 -11.72 7.87 5.27
C ARG A 95 -10.37 8.43 4.81
N TYR A 96 -10.05 8.30 3.52
CA TYR A 96 -8.86 8.89 2.90
C TYR A 96 -9.12 10.28 2.28
N SER A 97 -10.32 10.86 2.43
CA SER A 97 -10.62 12.21 1.93
C SER A 97 -9.87 13.33 2.67
N THR A 98 -9.40 13.06 3.89
CA THR A 98 -8.53 13.95 4.67
C THR A 98 -7.37 13.13 5.26
N PRO A 99 -6.41 12.71 4.42
CA PRO A 99 -5.34 11.83 4.88
C PRO A 99 -4.42 12.56 5.85
N ASP A 100 -4.19 11.95 7.01
CA ASP A 100 -3.22 12.43 7.99
C ASP A 100 -1.86 11.78 7.67
N ILE A 101 -0.91 12.59 7.19
CA ILE A 101 0.45 12.13 6.83
C ILE A 101 1.14 11.44 8.01
N ASN A 102 0.86 11.88 9.23
CA ASN A 102 1.45 11.33 10.46
C ASN A 102 0.75 10.06 10.96
N LYS A 103 -0.27 9.55 10.25
CA LYS A 103 -1.01 8.33 10.64
C LYS A 103 -1.10 7.29 9.54
N THR A 104 -0.31 7.44 8.48
CA THR A 104 -0.20 6.39 7.48
C THR A 104 0.51 5.19 8.12
N VAL A 105 -0.19 4.06 8.18
CA VAL A 105 0.36 2.77 8.67
C VAL A 105 0.25 1.65 7.63
N TYR A 106 -0.38 1.94 6.49
CA TYR A 106 -0.56 1.00 5.38
C TYR A 106 -0.07 1.60 4.07
N ILE A 107 0.52 0.74 3.27
CA ILE A 107 0.94 0.99 1.89
C ILE A 107 -0.13 0.40 0.97
N HIS A 108 -0.44 1.09 -0.12
CA HIS A 108 -1.39 0.63 -1.12
C HIS A 108 -0.74 0.64 -2.49
N LEU A 109 -0.73 -0.52 -3.16
CA LEU A 109 -0.21 -0.67 -4.50
C LEU A 109 -1.33 -1.08 -5.46
N LYS A 110 -1.26 -0.60 -6.71
CA LYS A 110 -1.93 -1.22 -7.85
C LYS A 110 -0.92 -1.94 -8.75
N ASP A 111 -1.43 -2.81 -9.60
CA ASP A 111 -0.64 -3.67 -10.49
C ASP A 111 0.46 -4.44 -9.74
N ALA A 112 0.18 -4.76 -8.47
CA ALA A 112 1.12 -5.37 -7.56
C ALA A 112 1.36 -6.84 -7.88
N GLN A 113 2.63 -7.21 -7.89
CA GLN A 113 3.12 -8.54 -8.20
C GLN A 113 4.06 -9.01 -7.10
N HIS A 114 3.85 -10.24 -6.65
CA HIS A 114 4.72 -10.93 -5.71
C HIS A 114 5.76 -11.75 -6.48
N TYR A 115 7.03 -11.53 -6.17
CA TYR A 115 8.16 -12.23 -6.75
C TYR A 115 8.68 -13.23 -5.72
N SER A 116 8.39 -14.51 -5.97
CA SER A 116 8.93 -15.67 -5.26
C SER A 116 9.44 -16.66 -6.30
N GLY A 117 10.60 -16.37 -6.88
CA GLY A 117 11.17 -17.10 -8.01
C GLY A 117 11.09 -16.33 -9.33
N VAL A 118 10.94 -17.06 -10.45
CA VAL A 118 11.09 -16.50 -11.81
C VAL A 118 9.81 -15.83 -12.32
N THR A 119 8.64 -16.35 -11.95
CA THR A 119 7.35 -15.85 -12.44
C THR A 119 6.65 -15.06 -11.34
N PRO A 120 6.37 -13.76 -11.55
CA PRO A 120 5.58 -12.98 -10.60
C PRO A 120 4.13 -13.46 -10.54
N VAL A 121 3.54 -13.42 -9.35
CA VAL A 121 2.14 -13.76 -9.10
C VAL A 121 1.42 -12.64 -8.34
N PRO A 122 0.20 -12.22 -8.71
CA PRO A 122 -0.49 -12.59 -9.95
C PRO A 122 0.21 -12.02 -11.20
N THR A 123 0.11 -12.72 -12.34
CA THR A 123 0.81 -12.33 -13.57
C THR A 123 0.30 -11.02 -14.19
N ARG A 124 -0.96 -10.65 -13.93
CA ARG A 124 -1.58 -9.40 -14.39
C ARG A 124 -1.57 -8.27 -13.35
N GLY A 125 -0.87 -8.47 -12.23
CA GLY A 125 -0.91 -7.55 -11.11
C GLY A 125 -2.24 -7.60 -10.36
N GLY A 126 -2.28 -6.94 -9.20
CA GLY A 126 -3.47 -6.82 -8.38
C GLY A 126 -3.37 -5.63 -7.43
N TYR A 127 -4.39 -5.45 -6.61
CA TYR A 127 -4.35 -4.47 -5.52
C TYR A 127 -3.68 -5.12 -4.31
N TRP A 128 -2.63 -4.49 -3.80
CA TRP A 128 -1.94 -4.97 -2.59
C TRP A 128 -1.98 -3.92 -1.49
N ARG A 129 -2.25 -4.37 -0.27
CA ARG A 129 -2.18 -3.56 0.94
C ARG A 129 -1.30 -4.25 1.96
N GLY A 130 -0.28 -3.55 2.46
CA GLY A 130 0.62 -4.06 3.49
C GLY A 130 0.88 -3.05 4.60
N ARG A 131 1.33 -3.53 5.76
CA ARG A 131 1.70 -2.65 6.87
C ARG A 131 3.07 -2.03 6.59
N LEU A 132 3.23 -0.76 6.90
CA LEU A 132 4.52 -0.07 6.80
C LEU A 132 5.61 -0.74 7.64
N CYS A 133 5.26 -1.22 8.84
CA CYS A 133 6.20 -1.86 9.77
C CYS A 133 6.65 -3.27 9.35
N ASP A 134 6.03 -3.89 8.34
CA ASP A 134 6.47 -5.18 7.81
C ASP A 134 7.49 -5.04 6.67
N VAL A 135 7.76 -3.80 6.22
CA VAL A 135 8.70 -3.54 5.13
C VAL A 135 10.11 -3.45 5.69
N SER A 136 10.97 -4.39 5.30
CA SER A 136 12.37 -4.41 5.70
C SER A 136 13.29 -3.63 4.74
N GLY A 137 12.75 -3.15 3.61
CA GLY A 137 13.45 -2.31 2.65
C GLY A 137 12.60 -2.00 1.42
N PHE A 138 12.95 -0.96 0.67
CA PHE A 138 12.25 -0.57 -0.56
C PHE A 138 13.23 -0.05 -1.63
N THR A 139 12.80 -0.10 -2.88
CA THR A 139 13.48 0.48 -4.05
C THR A 139 12.49 1.33 -4.82
N ILE A 140 12.88 2.56 -5.18
CA ILE A 140 12.09 3.38 -6.12
C ILE A 140 12.32 2.84 -7.53
N GLY A 141 11.23 2.44 -8.18
CA GLY A 141 11.22 1.67 -9.42
C GLY A 141 10.38 0.40 -9.26
N SER A 142 9.61 0.08 -10.30
CA SER A 142 8.92 -1.20 -10.42
C SER A 142 9.80 -2.22 -11.14
N MET A 143 9.77 -3.47 -10.67
CA MET A 143 10.33 -4.59 -11.42
C MET A 143 9.50 -4.83 -12.68
N SER A 144 10.20 -4.93 -13.81
CA SER A 144 9.62 -5.41 -15.07
C SER A 144 10.40 -6.65 -15.52
N VAL A 145 9.67 -7.67 -15.96
CA VAL A 145 10.28 -8.77 -16.68
C VAL A 145 10.36 -8.35 -18.15
N ILE A 146 11.57 -8.26 -18.71
CA ILE A 146 11.73 -8.09 -20.15
C ILE A 146 11.15 -9.34 -20.81
N GLN A 147 10.00 -9.20 -21.49
CA GLN A 147 9.48 -10.24 -22.37
C GLN A 147 10.31 -10.21 -23.65
N ASN A 148 11.22 -11.17 -23.79
CA ASN A 148 11.86 -11.49 -25.07
C ASN A 148 10.91 -12.33 -25.93
#